data_AF-A0A3D1EXL5-F1
#
_entry.id   AF-A0A3D1EXL5-F1
#
_cell.length_a   1.000
_cell.length_b   1.000
_cell.length_c   1.000
_cell.angle_alpha   90.00
_cell.angle_beta   90.00
_cell.angle_gamma   90.00
#
_symmetry.space_group_name_H-M   'P 1'
#
loop_
_entity.id
_entity.type
_entity.pdbx_description
1 polymer ?
#
loop_
_entity_poly.entity_id
_entity_poly.type
_entity_poly.pdbx_seq_one_letter_code
_entity_poly.pdbx_strand_id
1 'polypeptide(L)'
;PADEQLAPENAALEYWIEHHLQSGKPINLAMCLHNDSGGQLHPGLTNKPDYAYKMKRLEDLLRRHTWFTEGSQPPGCGGADVFSGGLIERYGIDTIVAEYNAERIAKFNRPPLHWDWITYGRKLVAVLCDYFELSQP
;
A
#
# COMPACT_ATOMS: atom_id res chain seq x y z
N PRO A 1 2.40 19.81 7.27
CA PRO A 1 1.02 19.33 7.50
C PRO A 1 0.13 19.73 6.32
N ALA A 2 -0.90 18.95 6.03
CA ALA A 2 -1.92 19.30 5.04
C ALA A 2 -2.69 20.57 5.46
N ASP A 3 -3.10 21.37 4.49
CA ASP A 3 -3.91 22.57 4.72
C ASP A 3 -5.38 22.15 4.90
N GLU A 4 -5.96 22.45 6.07
CA GLU A 4 -7.34 22.08 6.41
C GLU A 4 -8.41 22.73 5.51
N GLN A 5 -8.11 23.87 4.89
CA GLN A 5 -9.04 24.55 3.99
C GLN A 5 -8.96 24.02 2.56
N LEU A 6 -7.75 23.63 2.11
CA LEU A 6 -7.52 23.17 0.74
C LEU A 6 -7.59 21.64 0.58
N ALA A 7 -7.24 20.88 1.61
CA ALA A 7 -7.22 19.43 1.62
C ALA A 7 -7.69 18.88 2.99
N PRO A 8 -8.95 19.14 3.37
CA PRO A 8 -9.50 18.74 4.68
C PRO A 8 -9.42 17.24 4.93
N GLU A 9 -9.53 16.40 3.90
CA GLU A 9 -9.43 14.94 4.01
C GLU A 9 -8.02 14.49 4.42
N ASN A 10 -7.00 15.13 3.85
CA ASN A 10 -5.60 14.85 4.19
C ASN A 10 -5.28 15.35 5.60
N ALA A 11 -5.78 16.53 5.97
CA ALA A 11 -5.59 17.07 7.31
C ALA A 11 -6.26 16.19 8.38
N ALA A 12 -7.46 15.66 8.10
CA ALA A 12 -8.15 14.71 8.98
C ALA A 12 -7.37 13.39 9.12
N LEU A 13 -6.78 12.88 8.03
CA LEU A 13 -5.93 11.68 8.08
C LEU A 13 -4.67 11.92 8.92
N GLU A 14 -3.97 13.04 8.71
CA GLU A 14 -2.77 13.40 9.48
C GLU A 14 -3.10 13.56 10.97
N TYR A 15 -4.21 14.25 11.30
CA TYR A 15 -4.70 14.37 12.67
C TYR A 15 -4.95 12.99 13.31
N TRP A 16 -5.60 12.08 12.59
CA TRP A 16 -5.85 10.72 13.09
C TRP A 16 -4.56 9.93 13.30
N ILE A 17 -3.59 10.03 12.37
CA ILE A 17 -2.27 9.39 12.49
C ILE A 17 -1.55 9.90 13.73
N GLU A 18 -1.46 11.22 13.89
CA GLU A 18 -0.78 11.85 15.03
C GLU A 18 -1.39 11.42 16.36
N HIS A 19 -2.73 11.40 16.45
CA HIS A 19 -3.43 10.93 17.64
C HIS A 19 -3.15 9.44 17.92
N HIS A 20 -3.12 8.59 16.90
CA HIS A 20 -2.83 7.17 17.06
C HIS A 20 -1.41 6.94 17.61
N LEU A 21 -0.42 7.62 17.02
CA LEU A 21 0.97 7.56 17.45
C LEU A 21 1.17 8.12 18.87
N GLN A 22 0.54 9.24 19.20
CA GLN A 22 0.55 9.80 20.56
C GLN A 22 -0.08 8.86 21.60
N SER A 23 -1.07 8.07 21.19
CA SER A 23 -1.70 7.05 22.06
C SER A 23 -0.87 5.76 22.22
N GLY A 24 0.34 5.71 21.67
CA GLY A 24 1.23 4.55 21.76
C GLY A 24 0.83 3.39 20.86
N LYS A 25 -0.03 3.64 19.85
CA LYS A 25 -0.44 2.62 18.87
C LYS A 25 0.36 2.82 17.57
N PRO A 26 1.30 1.93 17.24
CA PRO A 26 2.12 2.10 16.04
C PRO A 26 1.30 1.83 14.77
N ILE A 27 1.60 2.58 13.71
CA ILE A 27 1.13 2.30 12.35
C ILE A 27 2.30 1.71 11.57
N ASN A 28 2.28 0.39 11.34
CA ASN A 28 3.41 -0.31 10.74
C ASN A 28 3.34 -0.42 9.21
N LEU A 29 2.18 -0.14 8.61
CA LEU A 29 1.98 -0.16 7.16
C LEU A 29 0.85 0.81 6.80
N ALA A 30 1.07 1.63 5.77
CA ALA A 30 0.05 2.37 5.06
C ALA A 30 0.02 1.92 3.60
N MET A 31 -1.15 1.47 3.14
CA MET A 31 -1.36 0.99 1.77
C MET A 31 -2.35 1.94 1.08
N CYS A 32 -1.92 2.65 0.05
CA CYS A 32 -2.80 3.51 -0.75
C CYS A 32 -3.34 2.72 -1.94
N LEU A 33 -4.66 2.61 -2.06
CA LEU A 33 -5.30 1.80 -3.11
C LEU A 33 -5.68 2.68 -4.29
N HIS A 34 -5.10 2.40 -5.46
CA HIS A 34 -5.32 3.15 -6.70
C HIS A 34 -5.55 2.19 -7.87
N ASN A 35 -5.75 2.75 -9.06
CA ASN A 35 -5.84 1.99 -10.29
C ASN A 35 -5.28 2.76 -11.47
N ASP A 36 -4.65 2.02 -12.38
CA ASP A 36 -4.04 2.54 -13.60
C ASP A 36 -4.11 1.47 -14.72
N SER A 37 -3.30 1.64 -15.76
CA SER A 37 -3.14 0.66 -16.85
C SER A 37 -1.98 -0.32 -16.64
N GLY A 38 -1.18 -0.18 -15.58
CA GLY A 38 0.03 -0.97 -15.31
C GLY A 38 -0.18 -2.04 -14.22
N GLY A 39 -0.82 -1.64 -13.12
CA GLY A 39 -1.22 -2.45 -11.98
C GLY A 39 -0.10 -2.84 -11.04
N GLN A 40 0.98 -2.05 -11.02
CA GLN A 40 2.17 -2.40 -10.26
C GLN A 40 2.14 -1.81 -8.85
N LEU A 41 2.85 -2.46 -7.94
CA LEU A 41 3.10 -1.88 -6.62
C LEU A 41 4.19 -0.82 -6.73
N HIS A 42 3.99 0.32 -6.09
CA HIS A 42 5.00 1.38 -5.96
C HIS A 42 5.41 1.50 -4.49
N PRO A 43 6.48 0.80 -4.08
CA PRO A 43 7.08 1.01 -2.77
C PRO A 43 7.56 2.46 -2.60
N GLY A 44 7.22 3.07 -1.46
CA GLY A 44 7.81 4.33 -1.04
C GLY A 44 9.35 4.25 -0.93
N LEU A 45 10.00 5.42 -1.02
CA LEU A 45 11.45 5.56 -0.94
C LEU A 45 11.90 5.74 0.51
N THR A 46 12.73 4.83 1.02
CA THR A 46 13.27 4.91 2.39
C THR A 46 14.59 4.13 2.52
N ASN A 47 15.40 4.51 3.51
CA ASN A 47 16.67 3.84 3.85
C ASN A 47 16.52 2.82 4.99
N LYS A 48 15.30 2.51 5.43
CA LYS A 48 15.05 1.49 6.45
C LYS A 48 15.55 0.12 5.97
N PRO A 49 16.43 -0.56 6.74
CA PRO A 49 17.14 -1.75 6.26
C PRO A 49 16.23 -2.95 5.98
N ASP A 50 15.09 -3.04 6.66
CA ASP A 50 14.13 -4.15 6.55
C ASP A 50 12.99 -3.88 5.55
N TYR A 51 12.88 -2.65 5.05
CA TYR A 51 11.74 -2.21 4.24
C TYR A 51 11.61 -2.99 2.93
N ALA A 52 12.71 -3.20 2.20
CA ALA A 52 12.69 -3.98 0.96
C ALA A 52 12.22 -5.43 1.19
N TYR A 53 12.62 -6.03 2.32
CA TYR A 53 12.16 -7.37 2.71
C TYR A 53 10.66 -7.40 3.00
N LYS A 54 10.16 -6.41 3.74
CA LYS A 54 8.72 -6.25 4.02
C LYS A 54 7.90 -6.07 2.74
N MET A 55 8.34 -5.22 1.83
CA MET A 55 7.64 -4.99 0.56
C MET A 55 7.63 -6.23 -0.33
N LYS A 56 8.76 -6.96 -0.39
CA LYS A 56 8.84 -8.24 -1.12
C LYS A 56 7.90 -9.29 -0.52
N ARG A 57 7.81 -9.37 0.81
CA ARG A 57 6.87 -10.26 1.52
C ARG A 57 5.43 -9.91 1.15
N LEU A 58 5.06 -8.64 1.19
CA LEU A 58 3.72 -8.19 0.84
C LEU A 58 3.38 -8.58 -0.61
N GLU A 59 4.31 -8.37 -1.55
CA GLU A 59 4.14 -8.80 -2.95
C GLU A 59 3.92 -10.32 -3.06
N ASP A 60 4.72 -11.13 -2.37
CA ASP A 60 4.59 -12.59 -2.39
C ASP A 60 3.23 -13.06 -1.84
N LEU A 61 2.74 -12.43 -0.78
CA LEU A 61 1.42 -12.70 -0.21
C LEU A 61 0.31 -12.28 -1.17
N LEU A 62 0.41 -11.10 -1.80
CA LEU A 62 -0.53 -10.67 -2.82
C LEU A 62 -0.63 -11.67 -3.97
N ARG A 63 0.51 -12.15 -4.48
CA ARG A 63 0.57 -13.18 -5.53
C ARG A 63 -0.03 -14.51 -5.10
N ARG A 64 0.18 -14.90 -3.83
CA ARG A 64 -0.35 -16.14 -3.25
C ARG A 64 -1.86 -16.11 -3.09
N HIS A 65 -2.42 -15.02 -2.54
CA HIS A 65 -3.82 -14.99 -2.10
C HIS A 65 -4.78 -14.37 -3.13
N THR A 66 -4.27 -13.55 -4.06
CA THR A 66 -5.12 -12.76 -4.97
C THR A 66 -4.87 -13.12 -6.44
N TRP A 67 -5.40 -12.31 -7.36
CA TRP A 67 -5.08 -12.40 -8.79
C TRP A 67 -3.88 -11.56 -9.21
N PHE A 68 -3.29 -10.76 -8.32
CA PHE A 68 -2.16 -9.88 -8.61
C PHE A 68 -0.94 -10.67 -9.12
N THR A 69 -0.37 -10.22 -10.24
CA THR A 69 0.86 -10.76 -10.84
C THR A 69 1.76 -9.71 -11.52
N GLU A 70 1.32 -8.46 -11.56
CA GLU A 70 1.92 -7.32 -12.27
C GLU A 70 3.31 -6.93 -11.73
N GLY A 71 3.56 -7.21 -10.44
CA GLY A 71 4.83 -6.97 -9.78
C GLY A 71 5.03 -5.54 -9.28
N SER A 72 6.26 -5.24 -8.88
CA SER A 72 6.61 -3.97 -8.25
C SER A 72 7.54 -3.15 -9.12
N GLN A 73 7.35 -1.84 -9.10
CA GLN A 73 8.36 -0.88 -9.55
C GLN A 73 9.53 -0.81 -8.56
N PRO A 74 10.72 -0.39 -8.99
CA PRO A 74 11.79 -0.05 -8.06
C PRO A 74 11.32 1.02 -7.05
N PRO A 75 11.83 1.02 -5.80
CA PRO A 75 11.46 2.02 -4.82
C PRO A 75 11.67 3.45 -5.35
N GLY A 76 10.67 4.31 -5.17
CA GLY A 76 10.73 5.70 -5.65
C GLY A 76 10.45 5.90 -7.14
N CYS A 77 10.24 4.84 -7.92
CA CYS A 77 9.77 4.95 -9.31
C CYS A 77 8.25 5.15 -9.39
N GLY A 78 7.77 5.68 -10.52
CA GLY A 78 6.33 5.82 -10.78
C GLY A 78 5.65 6.97 -10.04
N GLY A 79 6.43 7.95 -9.56
CA GLY A 79 5.88 9.02 -8.73
C GLY A 79 5.36 8.49 -7.41
N ALA A 80 6.10 7.57 -6.77
CA ALA A 80 5.91 7.18 -5.37
C ALA A 80 5.53 8.44 -4.58
N ASP A 81 4.26 8.49 -4.26
CA ASP A 81 3.45 9.68 -4.24
C ASP A 81 3.78 10.60 -3.07
N VAL A 82 3.24 11.83 -3.15
CA VAL A 82 3.24 12.80 -2.04
C VAL A 82 2.75 12.16 -0.73
N PHE A 83 1.89 11.14 -0.83
CA PHE A 83 1.42 10.34 0.30
C PHE A 83 2.54 9.48 0.90
N SER A 84 3.18 8.59 0.13
CA SER A 84 4.21 7.66 0.58
C SER A 84 5.42 8.41 1.14
N GLY A 85 5.93 9.39 0.38
CA GLY A 85 7.04 10.23 0.84
C GLY A 85 6.68 11.00 2.11
N GLY A 86 5.50 11.61 2.14
CA GLY A 86 5.03 12.37 3.30
C GLY A 86 4.88 11.54 4.57
N LEU A 87 4.29 10.34 4.47
CA LEU A 87 4.09 9.47 5.64
C LEU A 87 5.39 8.81 6.13
N ILE A 88 6.28 8.43 5.21
CA ILE A 88 7.61 7.92 5.58
C ILE A 88 8.41 9.01 6.30
N GLU A 89 8.50 10.21 5.71
CA GLU A 89 9.35 11.29 6.22
C GLU A 89 8.84 11.84 7.55
N ARG A 90 7.52 12.06 7.68
CA ARG A 90 6.94 12.69 8.88
C ARG A 90 6.71 11.72 10.02
N TYR A 91 6.31 10.48 9.72
CA TYR A 91 5.80 9.55 10.72
C TYR A 91 6.56 8.22 10.78
N GLY A 92 7.51 8.00 9.86
CA GLY A 92 8.25 6.74 9.83
C GLY A 92 7.36 5.53 9.55
N ILE A 93 6.24 5.69 8.85
CA ILE A 93 5.33 4.61 8.48
C ILE A 93 5.88 3.92 7.22
N ASP A 94 5.84 2.59 7.14
CA ASP A 94 6.16 1.88 5.88
C ASP A 94 4.99 2.06 4.91
N THR A 95 5.23 2.46 3.66
CA THR A 95 4.16 2.84 2.72
C THR A 95 4.26 2.12 1.39
N ILE A 96 3.14 1.78 0.79
CA ILE A 96 3.09 1.26 -0.58
C ILE A 96 1.85 1.80 -1.29
N VAL A 97 2.01 2.24 -2.54
CA VAL A 97 0.86 2.45 -3.43
C VAL A 97 0.62 1.15 -4.18
N ALA A 98 -0.61 0.66 -4.15
CA ALA A 98 -1.04 -0.47 -4.93
C ALA A 98 -1.90 0.04 -6.08
N GLU A 99 -1.29 0.15 -7.26
CA GLU A 99 -2.03 0.38 -8.49
C GLU A 99 -2.64 -0.94 -8.93
N TYR A 100 -3.94 -0.96 -9.19
CA TYR A 100 -4.59 -2.11 -9.80
C TYR A 100 -4.76 -1.91 -11.30
N ASN A 101 -4.43 -2.93 -12.09
CA ASN A 101 -4.59 -2.85 -13.54
C ASN A 101 -6.09 -2.87 -13.90
N ALA A 102 -6.66 -1.69 -14.18
CA ALA A 102 -8.06 -1.52 -14.52
C ALA A 102 -8.38 -1.91 -15.96
N GLU A 103 -7.37 -2.04 -16.83
CA GLU A 103 -7.54 -2.40 -18.24
C GLU A 103 -7.39 -3.90 -18.48
N ARG A 104 -6.45 -4.54 -17.79
CA ARG A 104 -6.09 -5.94 -18.01
C ARG A 104 -5.39 -6.56 -16.80
N ILE A 105 -6.09 -7.44 -16.08
CA ILE A 105 -5.48 -8.28 -15.05
C ILE A 105 -4.45 -9.20 -15.71
N ALA A 106 -3.18 -9.11 -15.31
CA ALA A 106 -2.10 -9.88 -15.94
C ALA A 106 -2.31 -11.40 -15.84
N LYS A 107 -2.77 -11.90 -14.68
CA LYS A 107 -3.01 -13.34 -14.43
C LYS A 107 -4.07 -13.95 -15.34
N PHE A 108 -5.11 -13.18 -15.68
CA PHE A 108 -6.24 -13.64 -16.48
C PHE A 108 -6.16 -13.19 -17.94
N ASN A 109 -5.26 -12.26 -18.24
CA ASN A 109 -5.11 -11.64 -19.55
C ASN A 109 -6.44 -11.10 -20.11
N ARG A 110 -7.23 -10.44 -19.25
CA ARG A 110 -8.52 -9.81 -19.60
C ARG A 110 -8.81 -8.61 -18.69
N PRO A 111 -9.74 -7.71 -19.09
CA PRO A 111 -10.22 -6.67 -18.19
C PRO A 111 -10.79 -7.25 -16.88
N PRO A 112 -10.62 -6.56 -15.76
CA PRO A 112 -11.25 -6.92 -14.50
C PRO A 112 -12.77 -6.84 -14.61
N LEU A 113 -13.46 -7.81 -14.03
CA LEU A 113 -14.89 -7.81 -13.81
C LEU A 113 -15.17 -7.52 -12.32
N HIS A 114 -16.40 -7.14 -11.98
CA HIS A 114 -16.72 -6.77 -10.60
C HIS A 114 -16.45 -7.87 -9.57
N TRP A 115 -16.61 -9.14 -9.93
CA TRP A 115 -16.26 -10.27 -9.06
C TRP A 115 -14.75 -10.39 -8.82
N ASP A 116 -13.89 -9.90 -9.72
CA ASP A 116 -12.44 -9.88 -9.49
C ASP A 116 -12.09 -8.87 -8.40
N TRP A 117 -12.73 -7.69 -8.39
CA TRP A 117 -12.55 -6.67 -7.35
C TRP A 117 -13.04 -7.15 -5.98
N ILE A 118 -14.25 -7.73 -5.94
CA ILE A 118 -14.81 -8.29 -4.70
C ILE A 118 -13.92 -9.41 -4.16
N THR A 119 -13.45 -10.30 -5.04
CA THR A 119 -12.57 -11.40 -4.64
C THR A 119 -11.23 -10.88 -4.15
N TYR A 120 -10.66 -9.88 -4.82
CA TYR A 120 -9.42 -9.25 -4.39
C TYR A 120 -9.56 -8.67 -2.97
N GLY A 121 -10.56 -7.81 -2.75
CA GLY A 121 -10.79 -7.19 -1.45
C GLY A 121 -11.00 -8.21 -0.33
N ARG A 122 -11.75 -9.29 -0.59
CA ARG A 122 -11.90 -10.40 0.38
C ARG A 122 -10.58 -11.09 0.71
N LYS A 123 -9.72 -11.29 -0.29
CA LYS A 123 -8.43 -11.97 -0.13
C LYS A 123 -7.36 -11.07 0.46
N LEU A 124 -7.49 -9.74 0.31
CA LEU A 124 -6.58 -8.76 0.92
C LEU A 124 -6.57 -8.86 2.45
N VAL A 125 -7.69 -9.24 3.08
CA VAL A 125 -7.73 -9.49 4.53
C VAL A 125 -6.74 -10.58 4.93
N ALA A 126 -6.71 -11.70 4.21
CA ALA A 126 -5.76 -12.79 4.48
C ALA A 126 -4.31 -12.36 4.24
N VAL A 127 -4.06 -11.57 3.18
CA VAL A 127 -2.73 -10.99 2.91
C VAL A 127 -2.25 -10.16 4.10
N LEU A 128 -3.11 -9.30 4.65
CA LEU A 128 -2.75 -8.45 5.78
C LEU A 128 -2.56 -9.25 7.07
N CYS A 129 -3.42 -10.24 7.36
CA CYS A 129 -3.22 -11.14 8.49
C CYS A 129 -1.87 -11.85 8.40
N ASP A 130 -1.58 -12.51 7.27
CA ASP A 130 -0.32 -13.22 7.07
C ASP A 130 0.88 -12.26 7.08
N TYR A 131 0.73 -11.04 6.57
CA TYR A 131 1.78 -10.02 6.61
C TYR A 131 2.18 -9.69 8.05
N PHE A 132 1.21 -9.52 8.94
CA PHE A 132 1.44 -9.17 10.35
C PHE A 132 1.70 -10.36 11.28
N GLU A 133 1.33 -11.59 10.92
CA GLU A 133 1.55 -12.79 11.76
C GLU A 133 3.03 -13.09 12.02
N LEU A 134 3.92 -12.90 11.03
CA LEU A 134 5.38 -13.01 11.25
C LEU A 134 6.04 -11.71 11.74
N SER A 135 5.24 -10.67 12.01
CA SER A 135 5.70 -9.39 12.53
C SER A 135 5.46 -9.23 14.04
N GLN A 136 4.94 -10.26 14.73
CA GLN A 136 4.92 -10.28 16.19
C GLN A 136 6.32 -10.59 16.73
N PRO A 137 6.79 -9.87 17.77
CA PRO A 137 8.07 -10.15 18.41
C PRO A 137 8.14 -11.56 19.01
#